data_AF-X1EVC4-F1
#
_entry.id   AF-X1EVC4-F1
#
_cell.length_a   1.000
_cell.length_b   1.000
_cell.length_c   1.000
_cell.angle_alpha   90.00
_cell.angle_beta   90.00
_cell.angle_gamma   90.00
#
_symmetry.space_group_name_H-M   'P 1'
#
loop_
_entity.id
_entity.type
_entity.pdbx_description
1 polymer ?
#
loop_
_entity_poly.entity_id
_entity_poly.type
_entity_poly.pdbx_seq_one_letter_code
_entity_poly.pdbx_strand_id
1 'polypeptide(L)'
;MTVTLPQPYLLFLGDERDPAHAKTAFGLRDWARESCVGEYALPESTVTTGLPRFTPEEAYRSGARSMVIGVAPVGGALRSAWIPALNAALEAGLDLISGMHGRLA
;
A
#
# COMPACT_ATOMS: atom_id res chain seq x y z
N MET A 1 -8.63 -24.29 -2.33
CA MET A 1 -8.53 -23.18 -3.31
C MET A 1 -7.39 -22.28 -2.87
N THR A 2 -6.40 -22.07 -3.73
CA THR A 2 -5.30 -21.14 -3.45
C THR A 2 -5.67 -19.78 -3.99
N VAL A 3 -5.62 -18.74 -3.15
CA VAL A 3 -5.83 -17.35 -3.59
C VAL A 3 -4.52 -16.85 -4.19
N THR A 4 -4.56 -16.36 -5.43
CA THR A 4 -3.43 -15.69 -6.08
C THR A 4 -3.67 -14.19 -6.01
N LEU A 5 -2.75 -13.45 -5.37
CA LEU A 5 -2.83 -11.99 -5.28
C LEU A 5 -2.19 -11.35 -6.52
N PRO A 6 -2.84 -10.37 -7.18
CA PRO A 6 -2.28 -9.72 -8.36
C PRO A 6 -1.05 -8.89 -8.01
N GLN A 7 0.07 -9.19 -8.66
CA GLN A 7 1.36 -8.52 -8.46
C GLN A 7 1.89 -8.04 -9.82
N PRO A 8 2.85 -7.10 -9.89
CA PRO A 8 3.57 -6.44 -8.79
C PRO A 8 2.76 -5.43 -7.94
N TYR A 9 3.30 -5.04 -6.79
CA TYR A 9 2.63 -4.24 -5.76
C TYR A 9 3.12 -2.79 -5.67
N LEU A 10 2.19 -1.86 -5.44
CA LEU A 10 2.45 -0.55 -4.86
C LEU A 10 2.25 -0.61 -3.35
N LEU A 11 3.24 -0.22 -2.54
CA LEU A 11 3.14 -0.25 -1.08
C LEU A 11 2.55 1.07 -0.56
N PHE A 12 1.35 1.02 -0.01
CA PHE A 12 0.69 2.19 0.58
C PHE A 12 1.08 2.36 2.05
N LEU A 13 1.60 3.53 2.40
CA LEU A 13 2.08 3.88 3.74
C LEU A 13 1.13 4.84 4.48
N GLY A 14 0.05 5.27 3.85
CA GLY A 14 -0.92 6.18 4.47
C GLY A 14 -0.26 7.49 4.92
N ASP A 15 -0.72 8.01 6.05
CA ASP A 15 -0.17 9.13 6.80
C ASP A 15 0.69 8.66 7.99
N GLU A 16 1.20 7.42 7.95
CA GLU A 16 1.88 6.80 9.09
C GLU A 16 3.19 7.53 9.43
N ARG A 17 3.45 7.68 10.73
CA ARG A 17 4.63 8.35 11.27
C ARG A 17 5.52 7.44 12.11
N ASP A 18 4.97 6.32 12.59
CA ASP A 18 5.72 5.31 13.33
C ASP A 18 6.08 4.12 12.42
N PRO A 19 7.37 3.89 12.13
CA PRO A 19 7.83 2.75 11.36
C PRO A 19 7.35 1.39 11.92
N ALA A 20 7.09 1.27 13.22
CA ALA A 20 6.62 0.04 13.83
C ALA A 20 5.27 -0.43 13.25
N HIS A 21 4.43 0.49 12.76
CA HIS A 21 3.16 0.17 12.13
C HIS A 21 3.30 -0.25 10.65
N ALA A 22 4.46 -0.04 10.03
CA ALA A 22 4.72 -0.34 8.61
C ALA A 22 5.36 -1.72 8.38
N LYS A 23 5.25 -2.64 9.35
CA LYS A 23 5.88 -3.96 9.30
C LYS A 23 5.53 -4.76 8.03
N THR A 24 4.33 -4.58 7.49
CA THR A 24 3.90 -5.24 6.25
C THR A 24 4.66 -4.69 5.05
N ALA A 25 4.77 -3.36 4.93
CA ALA A 25 5.53 -2.71 3.87
C ALA A 25 7.02 -3.07 3.93
N PHE A 26 7.62 -3.02 5.13
CA PHE A 26 9.03 -3.42 5.31
C PHE A 26 9.24 -4.90 5.01
N GLY A 27 8.34 -5.77 5.46
CA GLY A 27 8.41 -7.19 5.14
C GLY A 27 8.38 -7.46 3.63
N LEU A 28 7.46 -6.80 2.90
CA LEU A 28 7.40 -6.93 1.44
C LEU A 28 8.67 -6.39 0.77
N ARG A 29 9.18 -5.24 1.20
CA ARG A 29 10.45 -4.70 0.70
C ARG A 29 11.63 -5.65 0.94
N ASP A 30 11.73 -6.22 2.14
CA ASP A 30 12.91 -6.99 2.56
C ASP A 30 12.93 -8.41 2.01
N TRP A 31 11.75 -9.03 1.87
CA TRP A 31 11.63 -10.46 1.56
C TRP A 31 11.00 -10.74 0.19
N ALA A 32 10.36 -9.76 -0.45
CA ALA A 32 9.70 -9.89 -1.74
C ALA A 32 9.89 -8.62 -2.59
N ARG A 33 11.11 -8.07 -2.59
CA ARG A 33 11.43 -6.77 -3.20
C ARG A 33 11.08 -6.72 -4.67
N GLU A 34 11.31 -7.82 -5.38
CA GLU A 34 11.02 -8.01 -6.81
C GLU A 34 9.53 -7.95 -7.12
N SER A 35 8.67 -8.21 -6.13
CA SER A 35 7.22 -8.05 -6.26
C SER A 35 6.77 -6.62 -5.98
N CYS A 36 7.66 -5.69 -5.62
CA CYS A 36 7.31 -4.31 -5.26
C CYS A 36 7.81 -3.31 -6.32
N VAL A 37 6.88 -2.52 -6.87
CA VAL A 37 7.19 -1.47 -7.86
C VAL A 37 7.66 -0.19 -7.17
N GLY A 38 7.03 0.17 -6.05
CA GLY A 38 7.31 1.42 -5.36
C GLY A 38 6.49 1.60 -4.08
N GLU A 39 6.54 2.81 -3.55
CA GLU A 39 5.76 3.25 -2.39
C GLU A 39 4.85 4.44 -2.72
N TYR A 40 3.74 4.54 -1.99
CA TYR A 40 2.85 5.69 -2.01
C TYR A 40 2.48 6.09 -0.59
N ALA A 41 2.66 7.37 -0.26
CA ALA A 41 2.43 7.94 1.07
C ALA A 41 1.62 9.24 0.93
N LEU A 42 0.78 9.50 1.93
CA LEU A 42 0.10 10.79 2.08
C LEU A 42 1.09 11.83 2.63
N PRO A 43 0.83 13.15 2.42
CA PRO A 43 1.78 14.22 2.74
C PRO A 43 2.33 14.21 4.18
N GLU A 44 1.53 13.75 5.15
CA GLU A 44 1.88 13.75 6.57
C GLU A 44 2.71 12.54 7.01
N SER A 45 2.96 11.58 6.12
CA SER A 45 3.73 10.39 6.44
C SER A 45 5.23 10.69 6.52
N THR A 46 5.86 10.25 7.62
CA THR A 46 7.32 10.28 7.78
C THR A 46 7.96 8.91 7.53
N VAL A 47 7.14 7.88 7.29
CA VAL A 47 7.61 6.53 7.00
C VAL A 47 7.94 6.39 5.51
N THR A 48 9.04 5.72 5.23
CA THR A 48 9.44 5.32 3.87
C THR A 48 10.06 3.93 3.92
N THR A 49 9.78 3.14 2.89
CA THR A 49 10.46 1.87 2.63
C THR A 49 11.80 2.10 1.93
N GLY A 50 12.00 3.26 1.32
CA GLY A 50 13.14 3.59 0.46
C GLY A 50 12.97 3.14 -0.99
N LEU A 51 11.78 2.65 -1.36
CA LEU A 51 11.44 2.35 -2.76
C LEU A 51 11.09 3.64 -3.53
N PRO A 52 11.09 3.60 -4.87
CA PRO A 52 10.64 4.74 -5.68
C PRO A 52 9.22 5.19 -5.29
N ARG A 53 8.99 6.50 -5.25
CA ARG A 53 7.66 7.06 -4.98
C ARG A 53 6.85 7.13 -6.27
N PHE A 54 5.63 6.62 -6.21
CA PHE A 54 4.67 6.71 -7.31
C PHE A 54 3.30 7.15 -6.80
N THR A 55 2.61 7.94 -7.59
CA THR A 55 1.15 8.00 -7.53
C THR A 55 0.54 6.67 -8.02
N PRO A 56 -0.72 6.35 -7.69
CA PRO A 56 -1.35 5.11 -8.17
C PRO A 56 -1.33 4.95 -9.70
N GLU A 57 -1.53 6.04 -10.43
CA GLU A 57 -1.50 6.03 -11.90
C GLU A 57 -0.10 5.73 -12.45
N GLU A 58 0.93 6.38 -11.89
CA GLU A 58 2.33 6.10 -12.27
C GLU A 58 2.75 4.67 -11.93
N ALA A 59 2.29 4.14 -10.80
CA ALA A 59 2.56 2.77 -10.40
C ALA A 59 1.93 1.76 -11.37
N TYR A 60 0.67 1.98 -11.78
CA TYR A 60 0.00 1.14 -12.77
C TYR A 60 0.75 1.14 -14.12
N ARG A 61 1.15 2.33 -14.60
CA ARG A 61 1.98 2.47 -15.81
C ARG A 61 3.35 1.81 -15.67
N SER A 62 3.89 1.78 -14.46
CA SER A 62 5.15 1.10 -14.10
C SER A 62 4.99 -0.40 -13.88
N GLY A 63 3.78 -0.94 -14.10
CA GLY A 63 3.50 -2.37 -14.08
C GLY A 63 2.81 -2.89 -12.82
N ALA A 64 2.55 -2.05 -11.81
CA ALA A 64 1.81 -2.49 -10.63
C ALA A 64 0.40 -2.98 -11.00
N ARG A 65 -0.09 -3.97 -10.25
CA ARG A 65 -1.42 -4.58 -10.40
C ARG A 65 -2.27 -4.47 -9.16
N SER A 66 -1.65 -4.36 -8.00
CA SER A 66 -2.35 -4.07 -6.75
C SER A 66 -1.65 -3.01 -5.93
N MET A 67 -2.41 -2.32 -5.10
CA MET A 67 -1.90 -1.56 -3.98
C MET A 67 -2.11 -2.35 -2.68
N VAL A 68 -1.03 -2.57 -1.93
CA VAL A 68 -1.06 -3.23 -0.62
C VAL A 68 -1.08 -2.16 0.46
N ILE A 69 -2.05 -2.22 1.38
CA ILE A 69 -2.03 -1.41 2.59
C ILE A 69 -0.92 -1.96 3.51
N GLY A 70 0.23 -1.29 3.46
CA GLY A 70 1.47 -1.73 4.09
C GLY A 70 1.63 -1.27 5.55
N VAL A 71 0.65 -0.52 6.06
CA VAL A 71 0.62 0.04 7.41
C VAL A 71 -0.62 -0.43 8.18
N ALA A 72 -0.45 -0.62 9.49
CA ALA A 72 -1.51 -1.03 10.40
C ALA A 72 -1.48 -0.14 11.66
N PRO A 73 -2.21 1.00 11.66
CA PRO A 73 -2.24 1.89 12.81
C PRO A 73 -2.92 1.21 14.00
N VAL A 74 -2.62 1.69 15.21
CA VAL A 74 -3.25 1.21 16.45
C VAL A 74 -4.78 1.26 16.32
N GLY A 75 -5.43 0.14 16.61
CA GLY A 75 -6.88 -0.04 16.45
C GLY A 75 -7.33 -0.61 15.10
N GLY A 76 -6.43 -0.67 14.10
CA GLY A 76 -6.65 -1.39 12.83
C GLY A 76 -7.78 -0.84 11.94
N ALA A 77 -8.26 0.38 12.24
CA ALA A 77 -9.34 1.02 11.51
C ALA A 77 -8.82 1.74 10.25
N LEU A 78 -9.61 1.67 9.19
CA LEU A 78 -9.36 2.45 7.98
C LEU A 78 -9.59 3.94 8.27
N ARG A 79 -8.55 4.77 8.11
CA ARG A 79 -8.66 6.23 8.31
C ARG A 79 -9.40 6.86 7.13
N SER A 80 -10.35 7.75 7.39
CA SER A 80 -11.11 8.45 6.34
C SER A 80 -10.21 9.23 5.38
N ALA A 81 -9.07 9.74 5.87
CA ALA A 81 -8.07 10.42 5.05
C ALA A 81 -7.43 9.52 3.97
N TRP A 82 -7.52 8.19 4.10
CA TRP A 82 -6.96 7.25 3.13
C TRP A 82 -7.93 6.97 1.98
N ILE A 83 -9.23 7.20 2.17
CA ILE A 83 -10.26 6.87 1.19
C ILE A 83 -9.97 7.49 -0.19
N PRO A 84 -9.59 8.78 -0.32
CA PRO A 84 -9.26 9.35 -1.63
C PRO A 84 -8.09 8.64 -2.32
N ALA A 85 -7.05 8.25 -1.57
CA ALA A 85 -5.91 7.52 -2.09
C ALA A 85 -6.27 6.08 -2.51
N LEU A 86 -7.12 5.41 -1.73
CA LEU A 86 -7.62 4.07 -2.06
C LEU A 86 -8.51 4.09 -3.31
N ASN A 87 -9.39 5.08 -3.43
CA ASN A 87 -10.21 5.26 -4.63
C ASN A 87 -9.36 5.57 -5.87
N ALA A 88 -8.35 6.44 -5.74
CA ALA A 88 -7.43 6.75 -6.84
C ALA A 88 -6.68 5.50 -7.34
N ALA A 89 -6.39 4.53 -6.46
CA ALA A 89 -5.81 3.26 -6.89
C ALA A 89 -6.79 2.39 -7.68
N LEU A 90 -8.04 2.30 -7.22
CA LEU A 90 -9.10 1.59 -7.95
C LEU A 90 -9.36 2.22 -9.32
N GLU A 91 -9.43 3.55 -9.39
CA GLU A 91 -9.61 4.31 -10.63
C GLU A 91 -8.42 4.15 -11.59
N ALA A 92 -7.19 4.02 -11.06
CA ALA A 92 -6.00 3.71 -11.85
C ALA A 92 -5.95 2.26 -12.35
N GLY A 93 -6.89 1.39 -11.93
CA GLY A 93 -6.94 -0.02 -12.31
C GLY A 93 -6.11 -0.95 -11.43
N LEU A 94 -5.75 -0.52 -10.22
CA LEU A 94 -5.10 -1.37 -9.22
C LEU A 94 -6.16 -2.06 -8.34
N ASP A 95 -5.94 -3.33 -8.04
CA ASP A 95 -6.68 -4.02 -6.98
C ASP A 95 -6.20 -3.55 -5.59
N LEU A 96 -7.05 -3.68 -4.56
CA LEU A 96 -6.69 -3.38 -3.18
C LEU A 96 -6.46 -4.65 -2.37
N ILE A 97 -5.31 -4.72 -1.70
CA ILE A 97 -4.96 -5.79 -0.77
C ILE A 97 -4.85 -5.21 0.64
N SER A 98 -5.72 -5.68 1.53
CA SER A 98 -5.74 -5.28 2.94
C SER A 98 -5.54 -6.49 3.85
N GLY A 99 -4.57 -6.38 4.75
CA GLY A 99 -4.40 -7.30 5.89
C GLY A 99 -5.08 -6.80 7.18
N MET A 100 -5.85 -5.71 7.11
CA MET A 100 -6.53 -5.14 8.29
C MET A 100 -7.76 -5.97 8.66
N HIS A 101 -8.17 -5.89 9.93
CA HIS A 101 -9.34 -6.61 10.44
C HIS A 101 -10.66 -5.94 10.02
N GLY A 102 -10.63 -4.64 9.73
CA GLY A 102 -11.77 -3.89 9.21
C GLY A 102 -12.06 -4.26 7.76
N ARG A 103 -13.34 -4.46 7.43
CA ARG A 103 -13.77 -4.66 6.04
C ARG A 103 -13.54 -3.38 5.23
N LEU A 104 -13.07 -3.56 4.00
CA LEU A 104 -13.22 -2.56 2.95
C LEU A 104 -14.68 -2.66 2.51
N ALA A 105 -15.52 -1.73 2.99
CA ALA A 105 -16.97 -1.60 2.78
C ALA A 105 -17.72 -2.85 2.27
#